data_AF-A0A8B2ZF69-F1
#
_entry.id   AF-A0A8B2ZF69-F1
#
_cell.length_a   1.000
_cell.length_b   1.000
_cell.length_c   1.000
_cell.angle_alpha   90.00
_cell.angle_beta   90.00
_cell.angle_gamma   90.00
#
_symmetry.space_group_name_H-M   'P 1'
#
loop_
_entity.id
_entity.type
_entity.pdbx_description
1 polymer ?
#
loop_
_entity_poly.entity_id
_entity_poly.type
_entity_poly.pdbx_seq_one_letter_code
_entity_poly.pdbx_strand_id
1 'polypeptide(L)'
;MKTEAYFEEYNQFITNQRKAINELEQQRNDLQAKIEADKEEYKQLVANGEDDKADKLYQTTDTEEKQLQAINKRLTTKQEVFDETRKEKAIELIKHQSELPKLYEDEKQELIAKFEPIIEQYNDIIDEINDLNERYTEEFERYAIPYRRENFDEDAQIRSDLRPHFREYAPMYYVSNSELPIIGTNQKMKFVKERQHG
;
A
#
# COMPACT_ATOMS: atom_id res chain seq x y z
N MET A 1 -9.84 -4.46 -4.05
CA MET A 1 -8.64 -4.74 -3.20
C MET A 1 -8.91 -5.98 -2.34
N LYS A 2 -7.92 -6.57 -1.65
CA LYS A 2 -8.18 -7.78 -0.81
C LYS A 2 -9.13 -7.53 0.38
N THR A 3 -9.35 -6.26 0.75
CA THR A 3 -10.20 -5.82 1.86
C THR A 3 -11.48 -5.11 1.40
N GLU A 4 -11.86 -5.21 0.13
CA GLU A 4 -12.99 -4.44 -0.45
C GLU A 4 -14.30 -4.64 0.32
N ALA A 5 -14.62 -5.90 0.65
CA ALA A 5 -15.86 -6.26 1.32
C ALA A 5 -16.08 -5.53 2.65
N TYR A 6 -15.01 -5.29 3.43
CA TYR A 6 -15.10 -4.56 4.69
C TYR A 6 -15.56 -3.11 4.48
N PHE A 7 -15.06 -2.45 3.43
CA PHE A 7 -15.45 -1.09 3.09
C PHE A 7 -16.85 -1.03 2.49
N GLU A 8 -17.23 -2.01 1.67
CA GLU A 8 -18.58 -2.11 1.12
C GLU A 8 -19.63 -2.25 2.23
N GLU A 9 -19.40 -3.11 3.22
CA GLU A 9 -20.32 -3.28 4.35
C GLU A 9 -20.49 -1.97 5.14
N TYR A 10 -19.38 -1.32 5.49
CA TYR A 10 -19.41 -0.03 6.19
C TYR A 10 -20.18 1.02 5.40
N ASN A 11 -19.89 1.17 4.10
CA ASN A 11 -20.53 2.16 3.24
C ASN A 11 -22.03 1.89 3.02
N GLN A 12 -22.43 0.62 2.91
CA GLN A 12 -23.84 0.23 2.83
C GLN A 12 -24.58 0.62 4.12
N PHE A 13 -24.00 0.36 5.30
CA PHE A 13 -24.57 0.79 6.57
C PHE A 13 -24.80 2.30 6.61
N ILE A 14 -23.79 3.11 6.26
CA ILE A 14 -23.89 4.57 6.25
C ILE A 14 -24.98 5.05 5.30
N THR A 15 -25.00 4.51 4.07
CA THR A 15 -25.98 4.87 3.05
C THR A 15 -27.41 4.59 3.51
N ASN A 16 -27.64 3.40 4.07
CA ASN A 16 -28.98 3.01 4.54
C ASN A 16 -29.47 3.87 5.70
N GLN A 17 -28.60 4.18 6.68
CA GLN A 17 -28.99 5.03 7.81
C GLN A 17 -29.26 6.46 7.40
N ARG A 18 -28.41 7.04 6.53
CA ARG A 18 -28.63 8.40 6.00
C ARG A 18 -29.93 8.51 5.22
N LYS A 19 -30.23 7.52 4.37
CA LYS A 19 -31.50 7.49 3.63
C LYS A 19 -32.70 7.52 4.60
N ALA A 20 -32.68 6.68 5.63
CA ALA A 20 -33.76 6.64 6.62
C ALA A 20 -33.90 7.93 7.46
N ILE A 21 -32.79 8.62 7.76
CA ILE A 21 -32.81 9.93 8.44
C ILE A 21 -33.39 11.00 7.52
N ASN A 22 -32.94 11.06 6.27
CA ASN A 22 -33.41 12.03 5.29
C ASN A 22 -34.92 11.88 5.01
N GLU A 23 -35.43 10.65 4.94
CA GLU A 23 -36.87 10.40 4.79
C GLU A 23 -37.69 10.96 5.97
N LEU A 24 -37.17 10.84 7.20
CA LEU A 24 -37.82 11.42 8.39
C LEU A 24 -37.68 12.95 8.45
N GLU A 25 -36.55 13.50 8.02
CA GLU A 25 -36.36 14.95 7.90
C GLU A 25 -37.35 15.57 6.91
N GLN A 26 -37.58 14.89 5.79
CA GLN A 26 -38.57 15.33 4.81
C GLN A 26 -39.98 15.30 5.39
N GLN A 27 -40.38 14.20 6.04
CA GLN A 27 -41.68 14.08 6.71
C GLN A 27 -41.89 15.17 7.78
N ARG A 28 -40.86 15.47 8.57
CA ARG A 28 -40.89 16.56 9.56
C ARG A 28 -41.15 17.90 8.88
N ASN A 29 -40.39 18.21 7.83
CA ASN A 29 -40.48 19.50 7.14
C ASN A 29 -41.86 19.69 6.49
N ASP A 30 -42.38 18.66 5.83
CA ASP A 30 -43.69 18.70 5.18
C ASP A 30 -44.81 18.91 6.20
N LEU A 31 -44.78 18.18 7.33
CA LEU A 31 -45.77 18.31 8.39
C LEU A 31 -45.68 19.67 9.09
N GLN A 32 -44.46 20.18 9.32
CA GLN A 32 -44.26 21.50 9.91
C GLN A 32 -44.79 22.62 9.01
N ALA A 33 -44.55 22.53 7.69
CA ALA A 33 -45.08 23.50 6.73
C ALA A 33 -46.61 23.46 6.68
N LYS A 34 -47.21 22.27 6.75
CA LYS A 34 -48.66 22.11 6.83
C LYS A 34 -49.25 22.75 8.08
N ILE A 35 -48.71 22.43 9.27
CA ILE A 35 -49.18 23.00 10.54
C ILE A 35 -49.11 24.54 10.52
N GLU A 36 -48.06 25.11 9.93
CA GLU A 36 -47.93 26.56 9.81
C GLU A 36 -49.01 27.18 8.92
N ALA A 37 -49.34 26.52 7.79
CA ALA A 37 -50.42 26.94 6.91
C ALA A 37 -51.80 26.82 7.60
N ASP A 38 -52.07 25.69 8.26
CA ASP A 38 -53.32 25.44 8.98
C ASP A 38 -53.53 26.46 10.12
N LYS A 39 -52.45 26.91 10.79
CA LYS A 39 -52.52 27.97 11.80
C LYS A 39 -52.93 29.32 11.23
N GLU A 40 -52.46 29.67 10.05
CA GLU A 40 -52.89 30.90 9.37
C GLU A 40 -54.33 30.80 8.87
N GLU A 41 -54.74 29.65 8.33
CA GLU A 41 -56.13 29.41 7.92
C GLU A 41 -57.09 29.46 9.14
N TYR A 42 -56.70 28.88 10.27
CA TYR A 42 -57.47 28.94 11.51
C TYR A 42 -57.76 30.39 11.94
N LYS A 43 -56.74 31.27 11.89
CA LYS A 43 -56.91 32.70 12.21
C LYS A 43 -57.95 33.36 11.28
N GLN A 44 -57.95 33.01 10.00
CA GLN A 44 -58.91 33.55 9.04
C GLN A 44 -60.33 33.05 9.30
N LEU A 45 -60.51 31.75 9.59
CA LEU A 45 -61.82 31.17 9.89
C LEU A 45 -62.44 31.80 11.14
N VAL A 46 -61.66 32.01 12.20
CA VAL A 46 -62.11 32.70 13.42
C VAL A 46 -62.47 34.16 13.12
N ALA A 47 -61.67 34.87 12.33
CA ALA A 47 -61.96 36.25 11.95
C ALA A 47 -63.25 36.39 11.13
N ASN A 48 -63.60 35.36 10.34
CA ASN A 48 -64.81 35.31 9.53
C ASN A 48 -66.04 34.78 10.28
N GLY A 49 -65.91 34.36 11.55
CA GLY A 49 -66.99 33.77 12.34
C GLY A 49 -67.41 32.37 11.89
N GLU A 50 -66.50 31.62 11.24
CA GLU A 50 -66.72 30.25 10.77
C GLU A 50 -66.30 29.22 11.82
N ASP A 51 -66.83 29.35 13.04
CA ASP A 51 -66.37 28.63 14.25
C ASP A 51 -66.36 27.09 14.09
N ASP A 52 -67.41 26.50 13.50
CA ASP A 52 -67.48 25.05 13.27
C ASP A 52 -66.35 24.51 12.38
N LYS A 53 -65.85 25.31 11.43
CA LYS A 53 -64.72 24.95 10.57
C LYS A 53 -63.40 25.16 11.31
N ALA A 54 -63.29 26.25 12.07
CA ALA A 54 -62.13 26.54 12.90
C ALA A 54 -61.88 25.41 13.91
N ASP A 55 -62.92 24.94 14.61
CA ASP A 55 -62.82 23.85 15.59
C ASP A 55 -62.35 22.52 14.97
N LYS A 56 -62.84 22.19 13.78
CA LYS A 56 -62.40 20.98 13.04
C LYS A 56 -60.94 21.08 12.60
N LEU A 57 -60.53 22.25 12.12
CA LEU A 57 -59.14 22.49 11.72
C LEU A 57 -58.23 22.38 12.94
N TYR A 58 -58.60 23.00 14.07
CA TYR A 58 -57.85 22.92 15.32
C TYR A 58 -57.62 21.47 15.79
N GLN A 59 -58.66 20.63 15.78
CA GLN A 59 -58.51 19.21 16.17
C GLN A 59 -57.54 18.44 15.27
N THR A 60 -57.55 18.75 13.97
CA THR A 60 -56.63 18.16 13.00
C THR A 60 -55.20 18.63 13.28
N THR A 61 -55.01 19.94 13.44
CA THR A 61 -53.70 20.54 13.72
C THR A 61 -53.13 20.07 15.06
N ASP A 62 -53.93 19.93 16.12
CA ASP A 62 -53.46 19.38 17.42
C ASP A 62 -52.96 17.94 17.28
N THR A 63 -53.62 17.13 16.43
CA THR A 63 -53.17 15.78 16.12
C THR A 63 -51.84 15.79 15.37
N GLU A 64 -51.69 16.70 14.40
CA GLU A 64 -50.48 16.86 13.60
C GLU A 64 -49.30 17.41 14.41
N GLU A 65 -49.54 18.32 15.36
CA GLU A 65 -48.51 18.82 16.28
C GLU A 65 -47.96 17.70 17.16
N LYS A 66 -48.83 16.80 17.66
CA LYS A 66 -48.40 15.60 18.39
C LYS A 66 -47.57 14.66 17.51
N GLN A 67 -47.97 14.48 16.25
CA GLN A 67 -47.19 13.70 15.29
C GLN A 67 -45.82 14.34 15.02
N LEU A 68 -45.75 15.67 14.86
CA LEU A 68 -44.50 16.40 14.66
C LEU A 68 -43.56 16.24 15.86
N GLN A 69 -44.08 16.32 17.09
CA GLN A 69 -43.30 16.04 18.29
C GLN A 69 -42.73 14.62 18.30
N ALA A 70 -43.54 13.62 17.90
CA ALA A 70 -43.09 12.24 17.80
C ALA A 70 -42.00 12.05 16.72
N ILE A 71 -42.15 12.68 15.55
CA ILE A 71 -41.14 12.66 14.48
C ILE A 71 -39.84 13.31 14.97
N ASN A 72 -39.90 14.49 15.59
CA ASN A 72 -38.73 15.19 16.12
C ASN A 72 -37.98 14.33 17.13
N LYS A 73 -38.69 13.73 18.10
CA LYS A 73 -38.07 12.82 19.08
C LYS A 73 -37.39 11.63 18.39
N ARG A 74 -38.08 11.00 17.42
CA ARG A 74 -37.53 9.86 16.67
C ARG A 74 -36.29 10.24 15.87
N LEU A 75 -36.27 11.43 15.28
CA LEU A 75 -35.19 11.95 14.46
C LEU A 75 -33.95 12.24 15.31
N THR A 76 -34.10 12.94 16.43
CA THR A 76 -33.00 13.17 17.39
C THR A 76 -32.39 11.86 17.86
N THR A 77 -33.23 10.92 18.33
CA THR A 77 -32.75 9.61 18.77
C THR A 77 -32.06 8.83 17.65
N LYS A 78 -32.58 8.88 16.41
CA LYS A 78 -31.93 8.21 15.27
C LYS A 78 -30.57 8.82 14.92
N GLN A 79 -30.43 10.14 15.00
CA GLN A 79 -29.16 10.82 14.74
C GLN A 79 -28.12 10.44 15.80
N GLU A 80 -28.50 10.44 17.08
CA GLU A 80 -27.64 10.00 18.18
C GLU A 80 -27.17 8.55 17.99
N VAL A 81 -28.11 7.62 17.81
CA VAL A 81 -27.80 6.19 17.60
C VAL A 81 -26.96 5.98 16.34
N PHE A 82 -27.23 6.72 15.27
CA PHE A 82 -26.42 6.66 14.05
C PHE A 82 -24.97 7.09 14.29
N ASP A 83 -24.75 8.19 15.00
CA ASP A 83 -23.41 8.70 15.29
C ASP A 83 -22.60 7.75 16.18
N GLU A 84 -23.24 7.12 17.17
CA GLU A 84 -22.63 6.10 18.02
C GLU A 84 -22.28 4.85 17.21
N THR A 85 -23.26 4.27 16.52
CA THR A 85 -23.08 3.02 15.74
C THR A 85 -22.08 3.23 14.59
N ARG A 86 -22.07 4.41 13.95
CA ARG A 86 -21.07 4.76 12.93
C ARG A 86 -19.66 4.68 13.49
N LYS A 87 -19.42 5.21 14.69
CA LYS A 87 -18.09 5.17 15.32
C LYS A 87 -17.68 3.73 15.60
N GLU A 88 -18.58 2.92 16.13
CA GLU A 88 -18.31 1.49 16.39
C GLU A 88 -17.95 0.73 15.10
N LYS A 89 -18.75 0.88 14.04
CA LYS A 89 -18.45 0.24 12.74
C LYS A 89 -17.18 0.78 12.09
N ALA A 90 -16.87 2.06 12.26
CA ALA A 90 -15.59 2.60 11.79
C ALA A 90 -14.40 1.99 12.55
N ILE A 91 -14.52 1.81 13.87
CA ILE A 91 -13.49 1.13 14.68
C ILE A 91 -13.31 -0.32 14.21
N GLU A 92 -14.41 -1.04 13.94
CA GLU A 92 -14.39 -2.41 13.40
C GLU A 92 -13.66 -2.47 12.05
N LEU A 93 -14.02 -1.59 11.10
CA LEU A 93 -13.33 -1.46 9.81
C LEU A 93 -11.83 -1.24 9.98
N ILE A 94 -11.42 -0.35 10.88
CA ILE A 94 -10.01 0.00 11.09
C ILE A 94 -9.22 -1.17 11.70
N LYS A 95 -9.83 -2.02 12.55
CA LYS A 95 -9.14 -3.19 13.14
C LYS A 95 -8.61 -4.15 12.08
N HIS A 96 -9.29 -4.26 10.93
CA HIS A 96 -8.85 -5.08 9.81
C HIS A 96 -7.56 -4.58 9.15
N GLN A 97 -7.09 -3.35 9.43
CA GLN A 97 -5.79 -2.87 8.96
C GLN A 97 -4.64 -3.82 9.38
N SER A 98 -4.75 -4.43 10.55
CA SER A 98 -3.75 -5.38 11.05
C SER A 98 -3.66 -6.68 10.23
N GLU A 99 -4.69 -7.02 9.46
CA GLU A 99 -4.73 -8.19 8.58
C GLU A 99 -3.97 -7.94 7.27
N LEU A 100 -3.82 -6.67 6.87
CA LEU A 100 -3.28 -6.29 5.57
C LEU A 100 -1.93 -6.94 5.24
N PRO A 101 -0.92 -6.98 6.14
CA PRO A 101 0.36 -7.64 5.82
C PRO A 101 0.20 -9.13 5.52
N LYS A 102 -0.64 -9.83 6.30
CA LYS A 102 -0.89 -11.27 6.11
C LYS A 102 -1.58 -11.54 4.78
N LEU A 103 -2.50 -10.66 4.38
CA LEU A 103 -3.20 -10.78 3.11
C LEU A 103 -2.25 -10.74 1.90
N TYR A 104 -1.07 -10.14 1.99
CA TYR A 104 -0.10 -10.03 0.89
C TYR A 104 1.18 -10.84 1.11
N GLU A 105 1.24 -11.66 2.17
CA GLU A 105 2.46 -12.37 2.55
C GLU A 105 2.85 -13.40 1.48
N ASP A 106 1.89 -14.10 0.90
CA ASP A 106 2.15 -15.11 -0.13
C ASP A 106 2.76 -14.49 -1.40
N GLU A 107 2.17 -13.40 -1.92
CA GLU A 107 2.74 -12.69 -3.07
C GLU A 107 4.12 -12.12 -2.78
N LYS A 108 4.34 -11.62 -1.56
CA LYS A 108 5.67 -11.17 -1.12
C LYS A 108 6.67 -12.32 -1.14
N GLN A 109 6.33 -13.49 -0.61
CA GLN A 109 7.23 -14.65 -0.62
C GLN A 109 7.49 -15.14 -2.05
N GLU A 110 6.48 -15.18 -2.91
CA GLU A 110 6.65 -15.55 -4.32
C GLU A 110 7.63 -14.61 -5.05
N LEU A 111 7.50 -13.29 -4.84
CA LEU A 111 8.41 -12.31 -5.43
C LEU A 111 9.83 -12.42 -4.90
N ILE A 112 10.00 -12.71 -3.60
CA ILE A 112 11.33 -12.94 -3.01
C ILE A 112 11.96 -14.21 -3.59
N ALA A 113 11.19 -15.30 -3.74
CA ALA A 113 11.69 -16.57 -4.26
C ALA A 113 12.22 -16.46 -5.70
N LYS A 114 11.72 -15.51 -6.51
CA LYS A 114 12.24 -15.25 -7.87
C LYS A 114 13.70 -14.81 -7.90
N PHE A 115 14.22 -14.26 -6.80
CA PHE A 115 15.64 -13.90 -6.71
C PHE A 115 16.56 -15.09 -6.47
N GLU A 116 16.06 -16.22 -5.92
CA GLU A 116 16.88 -17.40 -5.63
C GLU A 116 17.63 -17.91 -6.86
N PRO A 117 16.95 -18.26 -7.99
CA PRO A 117 17.65 -18.74 -9.17
C PRO A 117 18.54 -17.68 -9.84
N ILE A 118 18.25 -16.39 -9.66
CA ILE A 118 19.07 -15.30 -10.22
C ILE A 118 20.39 -15.19 -9.46
N ILE A 119 20.32 -15.29 -8.13
CA ILE A 119 21.50 -15.27 -7.26
C ILE A 119 22.38 -16.50 -7.53
N GLU A 120 21.78 -17.68 -7.68
CA GLU A 120 22.50 -18.90 -8.06
C GLU A 120 23.25 -18.72 -9.39
N GLN A 121 22.55 -18.33 -10.45
CA GLN A 121 23.16 -18.12 -11.77
C GLN A 121 24.27 -17.06 -11.75
N TYR A 122 24.09 -15.97 -11.02
CA TYR A 122 25.15 -14.97 -10.88
C TYR A 122 26.38 -15.54 -10.18
N ASN A 123 26.17 -16.31 -9.10
CA ASN A 123 27.25 -16.91 -8.33
C ASN A 123 28.03 -17.95 -9.15
N ASP A 124 27.36 -18.71 -10.01
CA ASP A 124 27.99 -19.65 -10.93
C ASP A 124 28.91 -18.92 -11.92
N ILE A 125 28.47 -17.78 -12.48
CA ILE A 125 29.30 -16.95 -13.37
C ILE A 125 30.53 -16.40 -12.63
N ILE A 126 30.38 -16.01 -11.36
CA ILE A 126 31.52 -15.55 -10.55
C ILE A 126 32.54 -16.67 -10.36
N ASP A 127 32.12 -17.92 -10.18
CA ASP A 127 33.02 -19.06 -10.11
C ASP A 127 33.76 -19.27 -11.43
N GLU A 128 33.05 -19.22 -12.57
CA GLU A 128 33.69 -19.33 -13.90
C GLU A 128 34.74 -18.24 -14.15
N ILE A 129 34.48 -17.01 -13.69
CA ILE A 129 35.43 -15.88 -13.79
C ILE A 129 36.67 -16.14 -12.92
N ASN A 130 36.49 -16.66 -11.71
CA ASN A 130 37.60 -16.99 -10.83
C ASN A 130 38.48 -18.10 -11.43
N ASP A 131 37.87 -19.16 -11.95
CA ASP A 131 38.55 -20.27 -12.63
C ASP A 131 39.32 -19.79 -13.87
N LEU A 132 38.77 -18.83 -14.64
CA LEU A 132 39.48 -18.23 -15.76
C LEU A 132 40.68 -17.39 -15.30
N ASN A 133 40.49 -16.55 -14.29
CA ASN A 133 41.56 -15.72 -13.73
C ASN A 133 42.71 -16.58 -13.18
N GLU A 134 42.40 -17.68 -12.48
CA GLU A 134 43.41 -18.61 -11.97
C GLU A 134 44.21 -19.25 -13.11
N ARG A 135 43.54 -19.84 -14.11
CA ARG A 135 44.21 -20.44 -15.27
C ARG A 135 45.06 -19.43 -16.05
N TYR A 136 44.56 -18.21 -16.25
CA TYR A 136 45.31 -17.15 -16.90
C TYR A 136 46.59 -16.81 -16.13
N THR A 137 46.49 -16.66 -14.81
CA THR A 137 47.65 -16.36 -13.96
C THR A 137 48.66 -17.51 -13.98
N GLU A 138 48.21 -18.76 -13.90
CA GLU A 138 49.10 -19.93 -14.01
C GLU A 138 49.83 -19.96 -15.36
N GLU A 139 49.12 -19.78 -16.46
CA GLU A 139 49.73 -19.78 -17.81
C GLU A 139 50.70 -18.60 -17.98
N PHE A 140 50.36 -17.42 -17.48
CA PHE A 140 51.21 -16.25 -17.53
C PHE A 140 52.53 -16.48 -16.76
N GLU A 141 52.44 -16.99 -15.52
CA GLU A 141 53.62 -17.27 -14.68
C GLU A 141 54.56 -18.30 -15.33
N ARG A 142 54.04 -19.27 -16.09
CA ARG A 142 54.86 -20.21 -16.86
C ARG A 142 55.80 -19.51 -17.84
N TYR A 143 55.38 -18.43 -18.49
CA TYR A 143 56.23 -17.64 -19.37
C TYR A 143 57.24 -16.77 -18.62
N ALA A 144 56.93 -16.36 -17.38
CA ALA A 144 57.85 -15.62 -16.53
C ALA A 144 58.96 -16.50 -15.91
N ILE A 145 58.78 -17.82 -15.84
CA ILE A 145 59.79 -18.74 -15.29
C ILE A 145 61.11 -18.71 -16.09
N PRO A 146 61.13 -18.92 -17.43
CA PRO A 146 62.36 -18.84 -18.20
C PRO A 146 63.05 -17.47 -18.09
N TYR A 147 62.28 -16.39 -18.16
CA TYR A 147 62.81 -15.03 -18.01
C TYR A 147 63.61 -14.85 -16.72
N ARG A 148 63.06 -15.33 -15.58
CA ARG A 148 63.72 -15.29 -14.27
C ARG A 148 64.88 -16.28 -14.16
N ARG A 149 64.79 -17.46 -14.78
CA ARG A 149 65.85 -18.48 -14.74
C ARG A 149 67.12 -18.08 -15.51
N GLU A 150 66.95 -17.35 -16.61
CA GLU A 150 68.06 -16.93 -17.47
C GLU A 150 68.65 -15.56 -17.06
N ASN A 151 68.19 -14.96 -15.95
CA ASN A 151 68.60 -13.62 -15.46
C ASN A 151 68.52 -12.53 -16.56
N PHE A 152 67.48 -12.59 -17.39
CA PHE A 152 67.30 -11.64 -18.50
C PHE A 152 66.99 -10.22 -18.03
N ASP A 153 66.71 -10.01 -16.75
CA ASP A 153 66.59 -8.70 -16.14
C ASP A 153 67.92 -7.94 -16.02
N GLU A 154 69.06 -8.65 -16.05
CA GLU A 154 70.40 -8.06 -15.99
C GLU A 154 70.91 -7.57 -17.36
N ASP A 155 70.40 -8.11 -18.47
CA ASP A 155 70.81 -7.74 -19.83
C ASP A 155 69.92 -6.63 -20.43
N ALA A 156 70.52 -5.47 -20.70
CA ALA A 156 69.78 -4.31 -21.23
C ALA A 156 69.25 -4.52 -22.66
N GLN A 157 69.96 -5.26 -23.50
CA GLN A 157 69.55 -5.51 -24.88
C GLN A 157 68.40 -6.51 -24.91
N ILE A 158 68.52 -7.62 -24.17
CA ILE A 158 67.46 -8.63 -24.06
C ILE A 158 66.18 -8.02 -23.46
N ARG A 159 66.30 -7.19 -22.41
CA ARG A 159 65.14 -6.44 -21.88
C ARG A 159 64.48 -5.56 -22.93
N SER A 160 65.28 -4.84 -23.73
CA SER A 160 64.75 -3.98 -24.79
C SER A 160 63.99 -4.80 -25.84
N ASP A 161 64.56 -5.95 -26.24
CA ASP A 161 63.98 -6.83 -27.26
C ASP A 161 62.69 -7.51 -26.76
N LEU A 162 62.60 -7.83 -25.46
CA LEU A 162 61.43 -8.46 -24.85
C LEU A 162 60.34 -7.47 -24.41
N ARG A 163 60.67 -6.19 -24.21
CA ARG A 163 59.73 -5.16 -23.72
C ARG A 163 58.37 -5.10 -24.43
N PRO A 164 58.25 -5.25 -25.77
CA PRO A 164 56.95 -5.22 -26.42
C PRO A 164 56.13 -6.52 -26.28
N HIS A 165 56.75 -7.62 -25.84
CA HIS A 165 56.16 -8.96 -25.87
C HIS A 165 56.02 -9.61 -24.50
N PHE A 166 56.82 -9.19 -23.53
CA PHE A 166 56.93 -9.83 -22.23
C PHE A 166 56.55 -8.88 -21.11
N ARG A 167 55.91 -9.45 -20.10
CA ARG A 167 55.64 -8.82 -18.82
C ARG A 167 56.01 -9.83 -17.74
N GLU A 168 56.78 -9.39 -16.75
CA GLU A 168 57.28 -10.26 -15.68
C GLU A 168 56.18 -10.66 -14.70
N TYR A 169 55.27 -9.74 -14.41
CA TYR A 169 54.18 -9.94 -13.45
C TYR A 169 52.84 -9.96 -14.17
N ALA A 170 52.01 -10.94 -13.80
CA ALA A 170 50.64 -11.01 -14.26
C ALA A 170 49.86 -9.76 -13.78
N PRO A 171 48.94 -9.22 -14.59
CA PRO A 171 47.94 -8.29 -14.06
C PRO A 171 47.14 -8.96 -12.93
N MET A 172 46.68 -8.15 -11.96
CA MET A 172 46.04 -8.65 -10.75
C MET A 172 44.80 -9.53 -11.02
N TYR A 173 44.08 -9.25 -12.11
CA TYR A 173 42.98 -10.05 -12.65
C TYR A 173 42.94 -9.90 -14.18
N TYR A 174 42.57 -10.97 -14.90
CA TYR A 174 42.32 -10.91 -16.34
C TYR A 174 40.94 -10.31 -16.63
N VAL A 175 39.91 -10.82 -15.96
CA VAL A 175 38.59 -10.19 -15.88
C VAL A 175 38.52 -9.43 -14.56
N SER A 176 38.53 -8.11 -14.64
CA SER A 176 38.55 -7.22 -13.49
C SER A 176 37.14 -6.86 -13.00
N ASN A 177 37.05 -6.47 -11.72
CA ASN A 177 35.78 -6.02 -11.13
C ASN A 177 35.15 -4.81 -11.84
N SER A 178 35.97 -3.96 -12.49
CA SER A 178 35.48 -2.80 -13.26
C SER A 178 34.81 -3.20 -14.57
N GLU A 179 34.99 -4.44 -15.03
CA GLU A 179 34.39 -4.97 -16.26
C GLU A 179 33.06 -5.69 -15.98
N LEU A 180 32.73 -5.92 -14.70
CA LEU A 180 31.47 -6.55 -14.33
C LEU A 180 30.30 -5.56 -14.43
N PRO A 181 29.11 -6.01 -14.87
CA PRO A 181 27.94 -5.15 -15.06
C PRO A 181 27.28 -4.71 -13.74
N ILE A 182 27.81 -5.12 -12.58
CA ILE A 182 27.24 -4.84 -11.25
C ILE A 182 28.25 -4.05 -10.42
N ILE A 183 27.86 -2.84 -10.02
CA ILE A 183 28.64 -1.99 -9.12
C ILE A 183 28.54 -2.53 -7.69
N GLY A 184 29.67 -2.78 -7.04
CA GLY A 184 29.72 -3.00 -5.59
C GLY A 184 29.53 -4.43 -5.10
N THR A 185 29.60 -5.45 -5.95
CA THR A 185 29.76 -6.85 -5.51
C THR A 185 30.83 -7.55 -6.34
N ASN A 186 32.05 -7.58 -5.81
CA ASN A 186 33.15 -8.45 -6.23
C ASN A 186 33.08 -9.83 -5.53
N GLN A 187 31.88 -10.22 -5.10
CA GLN A 187 31.62 -11.36 -4.23
C GLN A 187 30.30 -12.00 -4.63
N LYS A 188 30.17 -13.29 -4.31
CA LYS A 188 28.91 -14.01 -4.43
C LYS A 188 27.78 -13.24 -3.74
N MET A 189 26.67 -13.08 -4.44
CA MET A 189 25.44 -12.57 -3.87
C MET A 189 24.92 -13.56 -2.82
N LYS A 190 24.38 -13.01 -1.72
CA LYS A 190 23.77 -13.75 -0.61
C LYS A 190 22.51 -13.05 -0.17
N PHE A 191 21.51 -13.82 0.26
CA PHE A 191 20.33 -13.21 0.87
C PHE A 191 20.69 -12.55 2.20
N VAL A 192 20.04 -11.43 2.51
CA VAL A 192 20.27 -10.73 3.79
C VAL A 192 19.98 -11.63 5.01
N LYS A 193 19.02 -12.57 4.87
CA LYS A 193 18.70 -13.56 5.90
C LYS A 193 19.90 -14.47 6.25
N GLU A 194 20.83 -14.67 5.32
CA GLU A 194 22.02 -15.50 5.51
C GLU A 194 23.18 -14.74 6.16
N ARG A 195 23.16 -13.40 6.19
CA ARG A 195 24.18 -12.58 6.85
C ARG A 195 24.06 -12.57 8.38
N GLN A 196 22.90 -12.96 8.93
CA GLN A 196 22.66 -12.95 10.38
C GLN A 196 23.13 -14.23 11.09
N HIS A 197 23.59 -15.23 10.35
CA HIS A 197 24.04 -16.52 10.88
C HIS A 197 25.50 -16.86 10.54
N GLY A 198 26.28 -15.87 10.08
CA GLY A 198 27.71 -16.01 9.72
C GLY A 198 28.63 -15.23 10.64
#